data_AF-A0A9W9MSM5-F1
#
_entry.id   AF-A0A9W9MSM5-F1
#
_cell.length_a   1.000
_cell.length_b   1.000
_cell.length_c   1.000
_cell.angle_alpha   90.00
_cell.angle_beta   90.00
_cell.angle_gamma   90.00
#
_symmetry.space_group_name_H-M   'P 1'
#
loop_
_entity.id
_entity.type
_entity.pdbx_description
1 polymer ?
#
loop_
_entity_poly.entity_id
_entity_poly.type
_entity_poly.pdbx_seq_one_letter_code
_entity_poly.pdbx_strand_id
1 'polypeptide(L)'
;MPYAGKPLSDIETKVSQIVFLIAAYRHRSATAPPPSPIASPTFPFKAPAEGRNKRKTLGPLPDKAEEIALQTLNGFADSIAEIYEGGATVVLVSDASVYGDILNIADSDAFAYHQELQKLAASLGLRHLEFTRPGALAGIVPQEAQTLEEYSDFVTKTRNHLDHSVSHVPSAEDDNRQATSRHYDTALPESNNPTALKNAMLQRGKAYFTLLASVVPSAIRLSIHESNNVGKITVDLFPPASNPDFITPWHGALTLLPNASLRVVDASTVDLTEFEVVNNAAGHPWLLRAKCDLFNWPGMEVDFEPLFPCGMQVCPKEGHGPFKFEDVDMKRVRRLALSSAPLLLRGFTMEIEKEVFREKAR
;
A
#
# COMPACT_ATOMS: atom_id res chain seq x y z
N MET A 1 7.30 48.01 3.86
CA MET A 1 6.77 46.82 4.55
C MET A 1 6.64 45.71 3.53
N PRO A 2 7.33 44.57 3.69
CA PRO A 2 7.13 43.45 2.79
C PRO A 2 5.79 42.79 3.13
N TYR A 3 5.01 42.53 2.09
CA TYR A 3 3.80 41.72 2.14
C TYR A 3 4.13 40.37 2.79
N ALA A 4 3.60 40.13 3.99
CA ALA A 4 3.54 38.80 4.57
C ALA A 4 2.54 38.00 3.72
N GLY A 5 3.07 37.26 2.75
CA GLY A 5 2.28 36.31 1.96
C GLY A 5 1.59 35.33 2.90
N LYS A 6 0.29 35.09 2.67
CA LYS A 6 -0.45 34.03 3.35
C LYS A 6 0.32 32.71 3.21
N PRO A 7 0.28 31.82 4.22
CA PRO A 7 0.83 30.48 4.06
C PRO A 7 0.21 29.84 2.82
N LEU A 8 1.07 29.27 1.96
CA LEU A 8 0.65 28.51 0.78
C LEU A 8 -0.34 27.44 1.23
N SER A 9 -1.40 27.25 0.47
CA SER A 9 -2.34 26.16 0.74
C SER A 9 -1.62 24.81 0.69
N ASP A 10 -2.09 23.80 1.44
CA ASP A 10 -1.49 22.46 1.44
C ASP A 10 -1.38 21.84 0.04
N ILE A 11 -2.28 22.23 -0.87
CA ILE A 11 -2.28 21.82 -2.28
C ILE A 11 -1.09 22.46 -3.03
N GLU A 12 -0.84 23.75 -2.85
CA GLU A 12 0.29 24.45 -3.48
C GLU A 12 1.64 23.92 -2.98
N THR A 13 1.72 23.48 -1.72
CA THR A 13 2.91 22.85 -1.15
C THR A 13 3.17 21.47 -1.76
N LYS A 14 2.14 20.63 -1.89
CA LYS A 14 2.25 19.30 -2.53
C LYS A 14 2.55 19.40 -4.03
N VAL A 15 1.93 20.33 -4.74
CA VAL A 15 2.21 20.61 -6.16
C VAL A 15 3.64 21.12 -6.32
N SER A 16 4.11 22.02 -5.45
CA SER A 16 5.49 22.52 -5.51
C SER A 16 6.53 21.43 -5.27
N GLN A 17 6.23 20.42 -4.44
CA GLN A 17 7.12 19.29 -4.16
C GLN A 17 7.14 18.25 -5.29
N ILE A 18 5.99 17.95 -5.88
CA ILE A 18 5.91 17.15 -7.10
C ILE A 18 6.64 17.88 -8.23
N VAL A 19 6.44 19.19 -8.38
CA VAL A 19 7.17 20.03 -9.34
C VAL A 19 8.67 20.05 -9.02
N PHE A 20 9.10 20.00 -7.75
CA PHE A 20 10.51 19.90 -7.38
C PHE A 20 11.11 18.53 -7.71
N LEU A 21 10.39 17.43 -7.46
CA LEU A 21 10.76 16.07 -7.87
C LEU A 21 10.88 15.98 -9.40
N ILE A 22 9.86 16.48 -10.09
CA ILE A 22 9.80 16.59 -11.53
C ILE A 22 10.93 17.49 -12.06
N ALA A 23 11.24 18.61 -11.42
CA ALA A 23 12.32 19.51 -11.82
C ALA A 23 13.71 18.91 -11.57
N ALA A 24 13.88 18.21 -10.44
CA ALA A 24 15.10 17.50 -10.11
C ALA A 24 15.41 16.37 -11.10
N TYR A 25 14.38 15.77 -11.68
CA TYR A 25 14.49 14.79 -12.76
C TYR A 25 14.61 15.48 -14.14
N ARG A 26 13.70 16.40 -14.50
CA ARG A 26 13.67 17.12 -15.81
C ARG A 26 14.93 17.95 -16.12
N HIS A 27 15.61 18.49 -15.12
CA HIS A 27 16.79 19.34 -15.33
C HIS A 27 18.12 18.59 -15.13
N ARG A 28 18.10 17.27 -14.90
CA ARG A 28 19.34 16.48 -14.98
C ARG A 28 19.73 16.28 -16.42
N SER A 29 21.01 16.58 -16.72
CA SER A 29 21.63 16.25 -18.00
C SER A 29 21.51 14.75 -18.27
N ALA A 30 21.27 14.34 -19.52
CA ALA A 30 21.33 12.93 -19.96
C ALA A 30 22.70 12.28 -19.71
N THR A 31 23.73 13.09 -19.42
CA THR A 31 25.08 12.66 -19.05
C THR A 31 25.30 12.53 -17.53
N ALA A 32 24.28 12.79 -16.71
CA ALA A 32 24.35 12.64 -15.26
C ALA A 32 24.30 11.14 -14.88
N PRO A 33 24.91 10.73 -13.75
CA PRO A 33 24.76 9.37 -13.24
C PRO A 33 23.28 9.01 -13.02
N PRO A 34 22.94 7.70 -13.02
CA PRO A 34 21.56 7.21 -12.90
C PRO A 34 20.82 7.88 -11.73
N PRO A 35 19.49 8.04 -11.84
CA PRO A 35 18.70 8.72 -10.82
C PRO A 35 18.96 8.07 -9.46
N SER A 36 18.99 8.92 -8.42
CA SER A 36 19.09 8.40 -7.07
C SER A 36 17.89 7.49 -6.79
N PRO A 37 18.08 6.33 -6.14
CA PRO A 37 16.99 5.41 -5.87
C PRO A 37 15.90 6.10 -5.04
N ILE A 38 14.63 5.77 -5.30
CA ILE A 38 13.52 6.24 -4.47
C ILE A 38 13.30 5.19 -3.39
N ALA A 39 13.66 5.48 -2.15
CA ALA A 39 13.57 4.50 -1.06
C ALA A 39 12.30 4.72 -0.23
N SER A 40 11.53 3.65 -0.01
CA SER A 40 10.33 3.68 0.83
C SER A 40 10.44 2.63 1.94
N PRO A 41 10.53 3.04 3.22
CA PRO A 41 10.37 2.12 4.35
C PRO A 41 8.90 1.73 4.48
N THR A 42 8.55 0.49 4.13
CA THR A 42 7.15 0.05 3.98
C THR A 42 7.03 -1.48 3.88
N PHE A 43 5.80 -2.00 4.01
CA PHE A 43 5.45 -3.42 3.85
C PHE A 43 6.29 -4.37 4.75
N PRO A 44 6.22 -4.25 6.09
CA PRO A 44 6.90 -5.17 7.00
C PRO A 44 6.21 -6.55 7.04
N PHE A 45 4.94 -6.54 7.41
CA PHE A 45 4.09 -7.69 7.70
C PHE A 45 2.67 -7.18 7.97
N LYS A 46 1.66 -8.05 7.85
CA LYS A 46 0.29 -7.75 8.31
C LYS A 46 0.24 -7.58 9.82
N ALA A 47 -0.60 -6.67 10.30
CA ALA A 47 -0.89 -6.49 11.72
C ALA A 47 -1.25 -7.84 12.38
N PRO A 48 -0.71 -8.13 13.57
CA PRO A 48 -0.96 -9.40 14.23
C PRO A 48 -2.43 -9.51 14.67
N ALA A 49 -2.87 -10.73 14.96
CA ALA A 49 -4.14 -10.94 15.63
C ALA A 49 -4.01 -10.57 17.11
N GLU A 50 -5.02 -9.88 17.65
CA GLU A 50 -5.09 -9.40 19.03
C GLU A 50 -6.24 -10.08 19.79
N GLY A 51 -6.04 -10.39 21.07
CA GLY A 51 -7.07 -10.96 21.95
C GLY A 51 -7.74 -12.22 21.39
N ARG A 52 -9.09 -12.28 21.42
CA ARG A 52 -9.88 -13.40 20.86
C ARG A 52 -9.96 -13.34 19.33
N ASN A 53 -8.82 -13.36 18.64
CA ASN A 53 -8.69 -13.32 17.18
C ASN A 53 -9.28 -12.06 16.51
N LYS A 54 -9.23 -10.90 17.17
CA LYS A 54 -9.49 -9.63 16.50
C LYS A 54 -8.33 -9.33 15.58
N ARG A 55 -8.57 -9.31 14.27
CA ARG A 55 -7.53 -9.03 13.28
C ARG A 55 -7.94 -7.78 12.50
N LYS A 56 -7.08 -6.77 12.48
CA LYS A 56 -7.29 -5.53 11.71
C LYS A 56 -7.25 -5.79 10.19
N THR A 57 -6.74 -6.95 9.78
CA THR A 57 -6.55 -7.41 8.41
C THR A 57 -7.30 -8.71 8.14
N LEU A 58 -7.31 -9.19 6.89
CA LEU A 58 -7.99 -10.45 6.52
C LEU A 58 -7.16 -11.72 6.80
N GLY A 59 -5.85 -11.56 7.01
CA GLY A 59 -4.92 -12.66 7.21
C GLY A 59 -3.49 -12.17 7.43
N PRO A 60 -2.51 -13.09 7.47
CA PRO A 60 -1.10 -12.75 7.62
C PRO A 60 -0.41 -12.42 6.27
N LEU A 61 -1.04 -12.73 5.14
CA LEU A 61 -0.49 -12.55 3.80
C LEU A 61 -1.03 -11.27 3.12
N PRO A 62 -0.34 -10.75 2.10
CA PRO A 62 -0.82 -9.64 1.27
C PRO A 62 -2.21 -9.92 0.69
N ASP A 63 -3.05 -8.89 0.65
CA ASP A 63 -4.39 -8.94 0.08
C ASP A 63 -4.59 -7.80 -0.94
N LYS A 64 -5.84 -7.52 -1.34
CA LYS A 64 -6.13 -6.49 -2.36
C LYS A 64 -5.61 -5.11 -1.97
N ALA A 65 -5.44 -4.83 -0.67
CA ALA A 65 -4.87 -3.55 -0.24
C ALA A 65 -3.39 -3.42 -0.65
N GLU A 66 -2.60 -4.48 -0.50
CA GLU A 66 -1.21 -4.50 -1.00
C GLU A 66 -1.15 -4.43 -2.52
N GLU A 67 -2.04 -5.13 -3.23
CA GLU A 67 -2.08 -5.06 -4.70
C GLU A 67 -2.20 -3.62 -5.19
N ILE A 68 -3.21 -2.89 -4.70
CA ILE A 68 -3.44 -1.49 -5.09
C ILE A 68 -2.24 -0.62 -4.69
N ALA A 69 -1.70 -0.82 -3.49
CA ALA A 69 -0.57 -0.02 -3.02
C ALA A 69 0.71 -0.23 -3.87
N LEU A 70 1.00 -1.46 -4.26
CA LEU A 70 2.12 -1.77 -5.15
C LEU A 70 1.90 -1.15 -6.54
N GLN A 71 0.69 -1.26 -7.10
CA GLN A 71 0.34 -0.62 -8.36
C GLN A 71 0.44 0.91 -8.29
N THR A 72 0.04 1.53 -7.17
CA THR A 72 0.22 2.97 -6.89
C THR A 72 1.68 3.38 -6.99
N LEU A 73 2.58 2.66 -6.31
CA LEU A 73 4.02 2.97 -6.32
C LEU A 73 4.66 2.72 -7.69
N ASN A 74 4.27 1.65 -8.37
CA ASN A 74 4.75 1.37 -9.72
C ASN A 74 4.27 2.43 -10.71
N GLY A 75 3.00 2.84 -10.65
CA GLY A 75 2.44 3.90 -11.50
C GLY A 75 3.07 5.27 -11.22
N PHE A 76 3.41 5.56 -9.97
CA PHE A 76 4.19 6.76 -9.61
C PHE A 76 5.55 6.77 -10.31
N ALA A 77 6.29 5.67 -10.29
CA ALA A 77 7.57 5.55 -10.97
C ALA A 77 7.43 5.61 -12.51
N ASP A 78 6.42 4.95 -13.06
CA ASP A 78 6.11 4.98 -14.50
C ASP A 78 5.81 6.41 -14.97
N SER A 79 5.05 7.19 -14.18
CA SER A 79 4.77 8.60 -14.46
C SER A 79 6.04 9.47 -14.49
N ILE A 80 7.07 9.12 -13.71
CA ILE A 80 8.37 9.80 -13.79
C ILE A 80 9.10 9.42 -15.08
N ALA A 81 9.05 8.13 -15.46
CA ALA A 81 9.69 7.63 -16.67
C ALA A 81 9.11 8.24 -17.97
N GLU A 82 7.85 8.66 -17.96
CA GLU A 82 7.24 9.38 -19.09
C GLU A 82 7.88 10.74 -19.39
N ILE A 83 8.45 11.39 -18.36
CA ILE A 83 8.98 12.76 -18.46
C ILE A 83 10.49 12.87 -18.22
N TYR A 84 11.13 11.77 -17.82
CA TYR A 84 12.56 11.67 -17.57
C TYR A 84 13.11 10.36 -18.11
N GLU A 85 14.01 10.46 -19.09
CA GLU A 85 14.58 9.32 -19.83
C GLU A 85 15.28 8.30 -18.92
N GLY A 86 15.88 8.75 -17.81
CA GLY A 86 16.51 7.86 -16.84
C GLY A 86 15.54 7.04 -15.98
N GLY A 87 14.23 7.25 -16.13
CA GLY A 87 13.20 6.53 -15.38
C GLY A 87 13.23 6.78 -13.88
N ALA A 88 12.53 5.93 -13.14
CA ALA A 88 12.60 5.85 -11.69
C ALA A 88 12.32 4.42 -11.23
N THR A 89 12.96 4.03 -10.13
CA THR A 89 12.70 2.76 -9.43
C THR A 89 12.38 3.07 -7.99
N VAL A 90 11.30 2.47 -7.47
CA VAL A 90 10.96 2.52 -6.05
C VAL A 90 11.51 1.29 -5.36
N VAL A 91 12.48 1.50 -4.48
CA VAL A 91 13.07 0.48 -3.62
C VAL A 91 12.26 0.40 -2.33
N LEU A 92 11.50 -0.68 -2.18
CA LEU A 92 10.72 -1.02 -1.00
C LEU A 92 11.64 -1.68 0.03
N VAL A 93 11.92 -0.96 1.11
CA VAL A 93 12.80 -1.44 2.18
C VAL A 93 11.91 -1.93 3.34
N SER A 94 11.72 -3.24 3.41
CA SER A 94 10.87 -3.86 4.43
C SER A 94 11.46 -3.67 5.83
N ASP A 95 10.71 -3.02 6.71
CA ASP A 95 11.11 -2.74 8.08
C ASP A 95 10.76 -3.87 9.07
N ALA A 96 10.44 -5.07 8.57
CA ALA A 96 10.16 -6.24 9.39
C ALA A 96 11.33 -6.64 10.29
N SER A 97 12.55 -6.65 9.74
CA SER A 97 13.76 -6.94 10.52
C SER A 97 14.06 -5.87 11.55
N VAL A 98 13.50 -4.67 11.40
CA VAL A 98 13.67 -3.55 12.33
C VAL A 98 12.75 -3.70 13.54
N TYR A 99 11.48 -4.06 13.32
CA TYR A 99 10.45 -3.96 14.35
C TYR A 99 9.83 -5.28 14.81
N GLY A 100 10.08 -6.39 14.12
CA GLY A 100 9.39 -7.66 14.38
C GLY A 100 9.49 -8.14 15.84
N ASP A 101 10.62 -7.95 16.51
CA ASP A 101 10.80 -8.30 17.93
C ASP A 101 10.01 -7.36 18.86
N ILE A 102 10.00 -6.06 18.58
CA ILE A 102 9.24 -5.05 19.34
C ILE A 102 7.74 -5.33 19.25
N LEU A 103 7.28 -5.76 18.08
CA LEU A 103 5.86 -6.01 17.79
C LEU A 103 5.46 -7.48 17.99
N ASN A 104 6.37 -8.31 18.50
CA ASN A 104 6.15 -9.74 18.75
C ASN A 104 5.61 -10.50 17.52
N ILE A 105 6.18 -10.19 16.35
CA ILE A 105 5.88 -10.85 15.08
C ILE A 105 6.90 -11.96 14.85
N ALA A 106 6.40 -13.16 14.53
CA ALA A 106 7.25 -14.27 14.18
C ALA A 106 7.99 -13.98 12.87
N ASP A 107 9.27 -14.34 12.80
CA ASP A 107 10.05 -14.20 11.57
C ASP A 107 9.41 -14.98 10.40
N SER A 108 8.72 -16.09 10.68
CA SER A 108 7.95 -16.86 9.69
C SER A 108 6.87 -16.04 9.00
N ASP A 109 6.17 -15.19 9.75
CA ASP A 109 5.07 -14.38 9.23
C ASP A 109 5.61 -13.27 8.34
N ALA A 110 6.67 -12.58 8.79
CA ALA A 110 7.35 -11.56 8.01
C ALA A 110 8.00 -12.14 6.74
N PHE A 111 8.60 -13.32 6.84
CA PHE A 111 9.23 -14.00 5.71
C PHE A 111 8.18 -14.42 4.67
N ALA A 112 7.09 -15.05 5.11
CA ALA A 112 5.99 -15.45 4.23
C ALA A 112 5.32 -14.23 3.56
N TYR A 113 5.05 -13.17 4.33
CA TYR A 113 4.47 -11.94 3.80
C TYR A 113 5.34 -11.33 2.71
N HIS A 114 6.66 -11.24 2.92
CA HIS A 114 7.58 -10.68 1.92
C HIS A 114 7.62 -11.52 0.64
N GLN A 115 7.68 -12.85 0.76
CA GLN A 115 7.67 -13.73 -0.41
C GLN A 115 6.38 -13.61 -1.22
N GLU A 116 5.22 -13.60 -0.56
CA GLU A 116 3.94 -13.43 -1.24
C GLU A 116 3.80 -12.03 -1.86
N LEU A 117 4.38 -11.00 -1.24
CA LEU A 117 4.38 -9.65 -1.79
C LEU A 117 5.20 -9.54 -3.07
N GLN A 118 6.37 -10.19 -3.12
CA GLN A 118 7.20 -10.27 -4.32
C GLN A 118 6.50 -11.07 -5.43
N LYS A 119 5.85 -12.20 -5.09
CA LYS A 119 5.05 -12.99 -6.05
C LYS A 119 3.90 -12.17 -6.62
N LEU A 120 3.21 -11.41 -5.78
CA LEU A 120 2.12 -10.51 -6.19
C LEU A 120 2.62 -9.42 -7.14
N ALA A 121 3.74 -8.76 -6.82
CA ALA A 121 4.33 -7.76 -7.72
C ALA A 121 4.74 -8.36 -9.08
N ALA A 122 5.31 -9.57 -9.07
CA ALA A 122 5.70 -10.28 -10.27
C ALA A 122 4.49 -10.72 -11.12
N SER A 123 3.42 -11.24 -10.50
CA SER A 123 2.20 -11.66 -11.21
C SER A 123 1.47 -10.49 -11.88
N LEU A 124 1.58 -9.29 -11.29
CA LEU A 124 1.06 -8.04 -11.82
C LEU A 124 1.99 -7.38 -12.86
N GLY A 125 3.20 -7.92 -13.08
CA GLY A 125 4.17 -7.36 -14.02
C GLY A 125 4.73 -6.00 -13.61
N LEU A 126 4.81 -5.70 -12.30
CA LEU A 126 5.29 -4.42 -11.79
C LEU A 126 6.82 -4.32 -11.92
N ARG A 127 7.27 -3.57 -12.92
CA ARG A 127 8.67 -3.50 -13.35
C ARG A 127 9.51 -2.42 -12.66
N HIS A 128 8.86 -1.47 -11.96
CA HIS A 128 9.55 -0.32 -11.35
C HIS A 128 9.74 -0.46 -9.84
N LEU A 129 9.53 -1.66 -9.31
CA LEU A 129 9.63 -1.96 -7.88
C LEU A 129 10.81 -2.89 -7.62
N GLU A 130 11.63 -2.53 -6.65
CA GLU A 130 12.67 -3.40 -6.10
C GLU A 130 12.35 -3.68 -4.63
N PHE A 131 12.58 -4.91 -4.19
CA PHE A 131 12.35 -5.32 -2.81
C PHE A 131 13.69 -5.54 -2.13
N THR A 132 13.87 -4.96 -0.95
CA THR A 132 15.07 -5.18 -0.15
C THR A 132 14.75 -5.12 1.34
N ARG A 133 15.76 -5.42 2.14
CA ARG A 133 15.73 -5.36 3.60
C ARG A 133 16.90 -4.50 4.09
N PRO A 134 16.78 -3.85 5.26
CA PRO A 134 17.79 -2.93 5.77
C PRO A 134 19.19 -3.55 5.85
N GLY A 135 19.28 -4.82 6.30
CA GLY A 135 20.56 -5.52 6.39
C GLY A 135 21.23 -5.77 5.04
N ALA A 136 20.44 -6.18 4.05
CA ALA A 136 20.92 -6.42 2.69
C ALA A 136 21.36 -5.10 2.04
N LEU A 137 20.52 -4.06 2.17
CA LEU A 137 20.82 -2.73 1.66
C LEU A 137 22.14 -2.20 2.24
N ALA A 138 22.35 -2.37 3.55
CA ALA A 138 23.56 -1.92 4.24
C ALA A 138 24.78 -2.84 4.08
N GLY A 139 24.67 -3.94 3.32
CA GLY A 139 25.76 -4.92 3.16
C GLY A 139 26.13 -5.68 4.44
N ILE A 140 25.24 -5.70 5.44
CA ILE A 140 25.42 -6.44 6.71
C ILE A 140 25.20 -7.94 6.49
N VAL A 141 24.28 -8.27 5.59
CA VAL A 141 23.89 -9.63 5.24
C VAL A 141 23.80 -9.77 3.72
N PRO A 142 23.77 -11.00 3.17
CA PRO A 142 23.49 -11.23 1.76
C PRO A 142 22.16 -10.62 1.30
N GLN A 143 21.98 -10.50 -0.01
CA GLN A 143 20.89 -9.72 -0.61
C GLN A 143 19.50 -10.28 -0.29
N GLU A 144 19.34 -11.61 -0.31
CA GLU A 144 18.04 -12.25 -0.09
C GLU A 144 18.20 -13.61 0.60
N ALA A 145 17.42 -13.81 1.66
CA ALA A 145 17.29 -15.11 2.32
C ALA A 145 16.37 -16.01 1.50
N GLN A 146 16.81 -17.23 1.22
CA GLN A 146 16.03 -18.24 0.49
C GLN A 146 15.23 -19.14 1.44
N THR A 147 15.64 -19.20 2.71
CA THR A 147 14.96 -19.98 3.75
C THR A 147 14.61 -19.13 4.96
N LEU A 148 13.66 -19.62 5.76
CA LEU A 148 13.29 -18.98 7.02
C LEU A 148 14.48 -18.93 7.99
N GLU A 149 15.32 -19.96 8.04
CA GLU A 149 16.48 -20.03 8.92
C GLU A 149 17.52 -18.95 8.57
N GLU A 150 17.82 -18.80 7.28
CA GLU A 150 18.66 -17.70 6.79
C GLU A 150 18.05 -16.34 7.12
N TYR A 151 16.74 -16.18 6.90
CA TYR A 151 16.05 -14.94 7.21
C TYR A 151 16.17 -14.57 8.69
N SER A 152 15.93 -15.50 9.61
CA SER A 152 16.06 -15.29 11.06
C SER A 152 17.49 -14.94 11.49
N ASP A 153 18.50 -15.59 10.91
CA ASP A 153 19.91 -15.22 11.15
C ASP A 153 20.20 -13.79 10.65
N PHE A 154 19.72 -13.45 9.45
CA PHE A 154 19.94 -12.13 8.86
C PHE A 154 19.23 -11.02 9.65
N VAL A 155 18.02 -11.29 10.14
CA VAL A 155 17.27 -10.42 11.02
C VAL A 155 18.06 -10.16 12.30
N THR A 156 18.60 -11.21 12.93
CA THR A 156 19.40 -11.10 14.16
C THR A 156 20.64 -10.22 13.95
N LYS A 157 21.39 -10.45 12.86
CA LYS A 157 22.56 -9.63 12.49
C LYS A 157 22.19 -8.17 12.26
N THR A 158 21.09 -7.92 11.54
CA THR A 158 20.60 -6.57 11.26
C THR A 158 20.19 -5.84 12.53
N ARG A 159 19.43 -6.49 13.43
CA ARG A 159 19.00 -5.91 14.71
C ARG A 159 20.17 -5.57 15.60
N ASN A 160 21.13 -6.49 15.74
CA ASN A 160 22.34 -6.24 16.52
C ASN A 160 23.06 -4.97 16.02
N HIS A 161 23.22 -4.81 14.71
CA HIS A 161 23.84 -3.61 14.14
C HIS A 161 23.06 -2.31 14.46
N LEU A 162 21.73 -2.35 14.31
CA LEU A 162 20.87 -1.21 14.61
C LEU A 162 20.94 -0.82 16.08
N ASP A 163 20.87 -1.79 16.99
CA ASP A 163 20.87 -1.55 18.44
C ASP A 163 22.21 -0.99 18.94
N HIS A 164 23.33 -1.40 18.36
CA HIS A 164 24.63 -0.78 18.66
C HIS A 164 24.67 0.69 18.22
N SER A 165 24.00 1.04 17.12
CA SER A 165 23.98 2.38 16.54
C SER A 165 23.10 3.38 17.32
N VAL A 166 22.07 2.88 18.02
CA VAL A 166 21.10 3.68 18.78
C VAL A 166 21.78 4.56 19.85
N SER A 167 22.89 4.09 20.45
CA SER A 167 23.62 4.75 21.54
C SER A 167 24.25 6.10 21.15
N HIS A 168 24.28 6.45 19.87
CA HIS A 168 25.02 7.62 19.36
C HIS A 168 24.15 8.66 18.65
N VAL A 169 22.81 8.49 18.60
CA VAL A 169 21.95 9.40 17.84
C VAL A 169 21.20 10.39 18.77
N PRO A 170 21.52 11.69 18.78
CA PRO A 170 20.96 12.66 19.73
C PRO A 170 19.46 12.88 19.57
N SER A 171 18.68 12.70 20.63
CA SER A 171 17.19 12.78 20.64
C SER A 171 16.68 14.20 20.39
N ALA A 172 16.70 14.67 19.14
CA ALA A 172 15.96 15.87 18.75
C ALA A 172 14.48 15.52 18.52
N GLU A 173 13.59 16.33 19.09
CA GLU A 173 12.19 16.35 18.66
C GLU A 173 12.04 17.21 17.41
N ASP A 174 11.35 16.68 16.40
CA ASP A 174 10.95 17.40 15.21
C ASP A 174 9.51 17.03 14.82
N ASP A 175 8.90 17.83 13.92
CA ASP A 175 7.53 17.61 13.45
C ASP A 175 7.35 16.21 12.84
N ASN A 176 8.41 15.68 12.22
CA ASN A 176 8.42 14.37 11.59
C ASN A 176 8.32 13.23 12.61
N ARG A 177 8.96 13.36 13.78
CA ARG A 177 8.84 12.44 14.91
C ARG A 177 7.44 12.48 15.51
N GLN A 178 6.85 13.67 15.63
CA GLN A 178 5.48 13.83 16.13
C GLN A 178 4.46 13.17 15.20
N ALA A 179 4.59 13.38 13.88
CA ALA A 179 3.71 12.74 12.90
C ALA A 179 3.80 11.21 12.93
N THR A 180 5.02 10.65 12.99
CA THR A 180 5.21 9.19 13.16
C THR A 180 4.65 8.69 14.50
N SER A 181 4.79 9.48 15.57
CA SER A 181 4.21 9.16 16.88
C SER A 181 2.67 9.07 16.84
N ARG A 182 2.00 9.99 16.13
CA ARG A 182 0.54 9.95 15.94
C ARG A 182 0.09 8.71 15.18
N HIS A 183 0.82 8.32 14.14
CA HIS A 183 0.51 7.09 13.40
C HIS A 183 0.60 5.85 14.30
N TYR A 184 1.59 5.79 15.19
CA TYR A 184 1.72 4.68 16.14
C TYR A 184 0.57 4.58 17.15
N ASP A 185 -0.13 5.68 17.44
CA ASP A 185 -1.26 5.67 18.38
C ASP A 185 -2.45 4.84 17.85
N THR A 186 -2.55 4.61 16.54
CA THR A 186 -3.62 3.80 15.92
C THR A 186 -3.13 2.47 15.35
N ALA A 187 -1.87 2.44 14.89
CA ALA A 187 -1.29 1.29 14.20
C ALA A 187 -0.78 0.20 15.14
N LEU A 188 -0.25 0.56 16.31
CA LEU A 188 0.37 -0.41 17.22
C LEU A 188 -0.65 -1.36 17.86
N PRO A 189 -0.22 -2.60 18.19
CA PRO A 189 -1.07 -3.56 18.90
C PRO A 189 -1.31 -3.16 20.35
N GLU A 190 -2.37 -3.69 20.95
CA GLU A 190 -2.61 -3.57 22.39
C GLU A 190 -1.40 -4.03 23.22
N SER A 191 -1.00 -3.23 24.22
CA SER A 191 0.16 -3.50 25.07
C SER A 191 -0.09 -3.05 26.50
N ASN A 192 0.48 -3.79 27.47
CA ASN A 192 0.47 -3.40 28.88
C ASN A 192 1.29 -2.14 29.17
N ASN A 193 2.20 -1.76 28.25
CA ASN A 193 2.97 -0.52 28.35
C ASN A 193 3.10 0.16 26.97
N PRO A 194 2.02 0.81 26.47
CA PRO A 194 1.99 1.42 25.15
C PRO A 194 3.06 2.50 24.97
N THR A 195 3.34 3.26 26.02
CA THR A 195 4.37 4.31 25.99
C THR A 195 5.77 3.74 25.78
N ALA A 196 6.14 2.67 26.49
CA ALA A 196 7.43 2.01 26.29
C ALA A 196 7.54 1.39 24.90
N LEU A 197 6.46 0.73 24.43
CA LEU A 197 6.40 0.16 23.08
C LEU A 197 6.62 1.23 22.00
N LYS A 198 5.88 2.35 22.08
CA LYS A 198 6.01 3.46 21.14
C LYS A 198 7.40 4.09 21.17
N ASN A 199 7.99 4.24 22.36
CA ASN A 199 9.36 4.76 22.50
C ASN A 199 10.40 3.84 21.86
N ALA A 200 10.27 2.52 22.05
CA ALA A 200 11.16 1.54 21.41
C ALA A 200 11.05 1.61 19.88
N MET A 201 9.83 1.67 19.34
CA MET A 201 9.57 1.85 17.90
C MET A 201 10.23 3.13 17.36
N LEU A 202 10.04 4.27 18.03
CA LEU A 202 10.62 5.54 17.61
C LEU A 202 12.16 5.54 17.70
N GLN A 203 12.73 4.91 18.73
CA GLN A 203 14.17 4.81 18.93
C GLN A 203 14.82 3.95 17.85
N ARG A 204 14.28 2.75 17.58
CA ARG A 204 14.82 1.85 16.57
C ARG A 204 14.59 2.37 15.15
N GLY A 205 13.44 3.01 14.90
CA GLY A 205 13.16 3.69 13.63
C GLY A 205 14.17 4.78 13.31
N LYS A 206 14.67 5.49 14.34
CA LYS A 206 15.72 6.50 14.16
C LYS A 206 17.06 5.91 13.75
N ALA A 207 17.49 4.80 14.38
CA ALA A 207 18.70 4.10 13.98
C ALA A 207 18.59 3.59 12.56
N TYR A 208 17.43 3.03 12.22
CA TYR A 208 17.12 2.60 10.86
C TYR A 208 17.18 3.76 9.85
N PHE A 209 16.62 4.93 10.16
CA PHE A 209 16.71 6.08 9.26
C PHE A 209 18.13 6.61 9.09
N THR A 210 18.94 6.55 10.16
CA THR A 210 20.35 6.92 10.09
C THR A 210 21.12 5.97 9.17
N LEU A 211 20.82 4.66 9.25
CA LEU A 211 21.36 3.65 8.34
C LEU A 211 20.95 3.89 6.88
N LEU A 212 19.67 4.16 6.62
CA LEU A 212 19.22 4.46 5.26
C LEU A 212 19.93 5.69 4.68
N ALA A 213 20.05 6.75 5.48
CA ALA A 213 20.71 7.98 5.06
C ALA A 213 22.21 7.80 4.79
N SER A 214 22.88 6.84 5.45
CA SER A 214 24.30 6.57 5.20
C SER A 214 24.53 5.68 3.96
N VAL A 215 23.61 4.76 3.68
CA VAL A 215 23.75 3.78 2.60
C VAL A 215 23.30 4.37 1.26
N VAL A 216 22.23 5.17 1.26
CA VAL A 216 21.70 5.81 0.04
C VAL A 216 21.51 7.33 0.25
N PRO A 217 22.60 8.08 0.45
CA PRO A 217 22.55 9.50 0.85
C PRO A 217 21.86 10.42 -0.15
N SER A 218 21.82 10.02 -1.43
CA SER A 218 21.19 10.80 -2.49
C SER A 218 19.73 10.40 -2.77
N ALA A 219 19.22 9.36 -2.11
CA ALA A 219 17.89 8.81 -2.36
C ALA A 219 16.78 9.79 -2.03
N ILE A 220 15.74 9.79 -2.86
CA ILE A 220 14.47 10.43 -2.49
C ILE A 220 13.76 9.47 -1.56
N ARG A 221 13.53 9.91 -0.33
CA ARG A 221 12.86 9.09 0.66
C ARG A 221 11.35 9.32 0.62
N LEU A 222 10.59 8.28 0.33
CA LEU A 222 9.15 8.27 0.52
C LEU A 222 8.81 7.89 1.96
N SER A 223 7.61 8.28 2.40
CA SER A 223 7.06 7.89 3.68
C SER A 223 5.57 7.65 3.57
N ILE A 224 5.11 6.57 4.19
CA ILE A 224 3.67 6.30 4.37
C ILE A 224 3.09 7.03 5.60
N HIS A 225 3.91 7.81 6.32
CA HIS A 225 3.47 8.68 7.39
C HIS A 225 3.40 10.11 6.89
N GLU A 226 2.51 10.90 7.49
CA GLU A 226 2.56 12.34 7.37
C GLU A 226 3.95 12.89 7.75
N SER A 227 4.37 13.94 7.06
CA SER A 227 5.66 14.59 7.25
C SER A 227 5.58 16.05 6.87
N ASN A 228 6.55 16.83 7.33
CA ASN A 228 6.74 18.20 6.84
C ASN A 228 7.37 18.25 5.43
N ASN A 229 7.54 17.08 4.80
CA ASN A 229 8.12 16.89 3.48
C ASN A 229 9.58 17.36 3.33
N VAL A 230 10.30 17.53 4.45
CA VAL A 230 11.74 17.80 4.49
C VAL A 230 12.49 16.50 4.84
N GLY A 231 13.34 16.02 3.93
CA GLY A 231 14.13 14.79 4.11
C GLY A 231 13.36 13.47 3.95
N LYS A 232 12.03 13.48 4.04
CA LYS A 232 11.11 12.41 3.63
C LYS A 232 9.88 13.04 2.99
N ILE A 233 9.28 12.41 1.99
CA ILE A 233 8.11 12.90 1.26
C ILE A 233 6.95 11.96 1.54
N THR A 234 5.84 12.49 2.03
CA THR A 234 4.65 11.68 2.26
C THR A 234 4.04 11.22 0.93
N VAL A 235 3.83 9.92 0.80
CA VAL A 235 3.09 9.30 -0.29
C VAL A 235 1.89 8.59 0.30
N ASP A 236 0.73 8.88 -0.27
CA ASP A 236 -0.47 8.18 0.05
C ASP A 236 -0.64 6.99 -0.90
N LEU A 237 -0.80 5.80 -0.33
CA LEU A 237 -0.97 4.57 -1.10
C LEU A 237 -2.42 4.42 -1.62
N PHE A 238 -3.34 5.18 -1.03
CA PHE A 238 -4.74 5.30 -1.41
C PHE A 238 -5.15 6.77 -1.34
N PRO A 239 -5.82 7.38 -2.33
CA PRO A 239 -6.24 8.78 -2.22
C PRO A 239 -6.94 9.10 -0.88
N PRO A 240 -6.72 10.27 -0.25
CA PRO A 240 -7.28 10.58 1.08
C PRO A 240 -8.81 10.44 1.17
N ALA A 241 -9.53 10.65 0.07
CA ALA A 241 -10.97 10.42 0.00
C ALA A 241 -11.37 8.94 0.23
N SER A 242 -10.52 8.01 -0.20
CA SER A 242 -10.64 6.56 -0.01
C SER A 242 -9.96 6.04 1.26
N ASN A 243 -9.12 6.85 1.93
CA ASN A 243 -8.43 6.44 3.14
C ASN A 243 -8.26 7.62 4.13
N PRO A 244 -9.38 8.16 4.67
CA PRO A 244 -9.33 9.36 5.50
C PRO A 244 -8.57 9.15 6.81
N ASP A 245 -8.47 7.89 7.26
CA ASP A 245 -7.82 7.50 8.51
C ASP A 245 -6.33 7.16 8.31
N PHE A 246 -5.81 7.31 7.08
CA PHE A 246 -4.42 7.01 6.70
C PHE A 246 -3.97 5.60 7.15
N ILE A 247 -4.87 4.62 7.05
CA ILE A 247 -4.58 3.23 7.37
C ILE A 247 -3.70 2.66 6.27
N THR A 248 -2.53 2.15 6.62
CA THR A 248 -1.64 1.50 5.65
C THR A 248 -2.18 0.11 5.26
N PRO A 249 -1.84 -0.43 4.08
CA PRO A 249 -2.35 -1.72 3.58
C PRO A 249 -2.24 -2.88 4.58
N TRP A 250 -1.17 -2.90 5.36
CA TRP A 250 -0.91 -3.95 6.34
C TRP A 250 -1.58 -3.76 7.71
N HIS A 251 -2.27 -2.64 7.94
CA HIS A 251 -3.05 -2.38 9.16
C HIS A 251 -4.56 -2.39 8.92
N GLY A 252 -5.01 -2.79 7.72
CA GLY A 252 -6.42 -2.80 7.35
C GLY A 252 -6.75 -3.82 6.27
N ALA A 253 -7.99 -3.77 5.80
CA ALA A 253 -8.48 -4.51 4.65
C ALA A 253 -9.18 -3.57 3.68
N LEU A 254 -8.96 -3.76 2.38
CA LEU A 254 -9.72 -3.05 1.37
C LEU A 254 -11.18 -3.52 1.40
N THR A 255 -12.10 -2.56 1.41
CA THR A 255 -13.53 -2.78 1.59
C THR A 255 -14.32 -2.04 0.53
N LEU A 256 -15.17 -2.77 -0.16
CA LEU A 256 -16.15 -2.24 -1.10
C LEU A 256 -17.45 -1.94 -0.35
N LEU A 257 -17.75 -0.65 -0.18
CA LEU A 257 -18.89 -0.17 0.60
C LEU A 257 -20.21 -0.27 -0.18
N PRO A 258 -21.38 -0.12 0.48
CA PRO A 258 -22.69 -0.24 -0.19
C PRO A 258 -22.92 0.72 -1.36
N ASN A 259 -22.18 1.83 -1.41
CA ASN A 259 -22.20 2.82 -2.49
C ASN A 259 -21.14 2.57 -3.58
N ALA A 260 -20.46 1.42 -3.55
CA ALA A 260 -19.33 1.04 -4.41
C ALA A 260 -18.06 1.88 -4.30
N SER A 261 -17.96 2.76 -3.30
CA SER A 261 -16.68 3.36 -2.96
C SER A 261 -15.76 2.36 -2.25
N LEU A 262 -14.47 2.51 -2.47
CA LEU A 262 -13.42 1.70 -1.83
C LEU A 262 -12.86 2.42 -0.62
N ARG A 263 -12.66 1.68 0.46
CA ARG A 263 -11.95 2.15 1.64
C ARG A 263 -11.07 1.08 2.27
N VAL A 264 -9.94 1.48 2.82
CA VAL A 264 -9.20 0.63 3.76
C VAL A 264 -9.82 0.84 5.13
N VAL A 265 -10.17 -0.26 5.82
CA VAL A 265 -10.79 -0.22 7.14
C VAL A 265 -10.09 -1.19 8.09
N ASP A 266 -10.24 -0.97 9.39
CA ASP A 266 -9.91 -1.97 10.40
C ASP A 266 -10.93 -3.13 10.31
N ALA A 267 -10.50 -4.27 9.79
CA ALA A 267 -11.36 -5.43 9.57
C ALA A 267 -11.97 -5.98 10.88
N SER A 268 -11.37 -5.71 12.03
CA SER A 268 -11.88 -6.17 13.33
C SER A 268 -13.14 -5.40 13.77
N THR A 269 -13.42 -4.26 13.14
CA THR A 269 -14.57 -3.40 13.41
C THR A 269 -15.75 -3.66 12.47
N VAL A 270 -15.57 -4.52 11.46
CA VAL A 270 -16.57 -4.76 10.41
C VAL A 270 -17.59 -5.79 10.86
N ASP A 271 -18.87 -5.47 10.67
CA ASP A 271 -19.97 -6.41 10.92
C ASP A 271 -20.09 -7.40 9.75
N LEU A 272 -19.70 -8.66 9.99
CA LEU A 272 -19.78 -9.73 9.00
C LEU A 272 -21.20 -10.23 8.72
N THR A 273 -22.22 -9.71 9.41
CA THR A 273 -23.62 -9.88 8.99
C THR A 273 -23.96 -8.99 7.79
N GLU A 274 -23.37 -7.79 7.74
CA GLU A 274 -23.55 -6.77 6.68
C GLU A 274 -22.49 -6.85 5.58
N PHE A 275 -21.34 -7.48 5.84
CA PHE A 275 -20.25 -7.66 4.90
C PHE A 275 -19.90 -9.14 4.69
N GLU A 276 -19.26 -9.44 3.56
CA GLU A 276 -18.65 -10.74 3.27
C GLU A 276 -17.15 -10.59 2.97
N VAL A 277 -16.41 -11.66 3.24
CA VAL A 277 -15.03 -11.81 2.79
C VAL A 277 -15.06 -12.41 1.39
N VAL A 278 -14.56 -11.67 0.41
CA VAL A 278 -14.36 -12.15 -0.95
C VAL A 278 -12.98 -12.77 -1.02
N ASN A 279 -12.90 -13.99 -1.56
CA ASN A 279 -11.64 -14.70 -1.77
C ASN A 279 -11.13 -14.48 -3.20
N ASN A 280 -9.81 -14.49 -3.37
CA ASN A 280 -9.21 -14.52 -4.71
C ASN A 280 -9.33 -15.92 -5.34
N ALA A 281 -8.84 -16.06 -6.58
CA ALA A 281 -8.87 -17.34 -7.31
C ALA A 281 -8.13 -18.49 -6.59
N ALA A 282 -7.13 -18.18 -5.75
CA ALA A 282 -6.43 -19.18 -4.94
C ALA A 282 -7.19 -19.56 -3.65
N GLY A 283 -8.35 -18.97 -3.39
CA GLY A 283 -9.17 -19.22 -2.20
C GLY A 283 -8.72 -18.44 -0.96
N HIS A 284 -7.79 -17.50 -1.09
CA HIS A 284 -7.33 -16.67 0.02
C HIS A 284 -8.25 -15.45 0.23
N PRO A 285 -8.53 -15.05 1.49
CA PRO A 285 -9.22 -13.79 1.80
C PRO A 285 -8.56 -12.61 1.09
N TRP A 286 -9.35 -11.82 0.34
CA TRP A 286 -8.81 -10.83 -0.59
C TRP A 286 -9.31 -9.41 -0.35
N LEU A 287 -10.62 -9.24 -0.16
CA LEU A 287 -11.24 -7.97 0.19
C LEU A 287 -12.54 -8.18 0.95
N LEU A 288 -13.06 -7.13 1.58
CA LEU A 288 -14.41 -7.11 2.14
C LEU A 288 -15.38 -6.48 1.15
N ARG A 289 -16.60 -7.01 1.08
CA ARG A 289 -17.66 -6.45 0.25
C ARG A 289 -18.95 -6.35 1.03
N ALA A 290 -19.65 -5.22 0.89
CA ALA A 290 -20.97 -5.06 1.49
C ALA A 290 -21.97 -6.04 0.88
N LYS A 291 -22.81 -6.64 1.71
CA LYS A 291 -23.94 -7.48 1.30
C LYS A 291 -25.13 -6.57 1.00
N CYS A 292 -25.22 -6.08 -0.24
CA CYS A 292 -26.33 -5.23 -0.66
C CYS A 292 -26.81 -5.55 -2.08
N ASP A 293 -27.99 -5.02 -2.42
CA ASP A 293 -28.61 -5.16 -3.74
C ASP A 293 -27.70 -4.71 -4.91
N LEU A 294 -26.72 -3.84 -4.65
CA LEU A 294 -25.80 -3.39 -5.70
C LEU A 294 -24.85 -4.50 -6.17
N PHE A 295 -24.44 -5.39 -5.26
CA PHE A 295 -23.50 -6.50 -5.51
C PHE A 295 -24.19 -7.86 -5.61
N ASN A 296 -25.52 -7.91 -5.52
CA ASN A 296 -26.31 -9.11 -5.68
C ASN A 296 -27.07 -9.05 -7.01
N TRP A 297 -26.64 -9.83 -8.00
CA TRP A 297 -27.27 -9.90 -9.32
C TRP A 297 -28.04 -11.23 -9.45
N PRO A 298 -29.38 -11.25 -9.22
CA PRO A 298 -30.15 -12.49 -9.17
C PRO A 298 -30.00 -13.31 -10.46
N GLY A 299 -29.65 -14.58 -10.31
CA GLY A 299 -29.42 -15.49 -11.43
C GLY A 299 -28.06 -15.33 -12.13
N MET A 300 -27.18 -14.44 -11.64
CA MET A 300 -25.84 -14.22 -12.18
C MET A 300 -24.78 -14.25 -11.07
N GLU A 301 -23.93 -15.28 -11.10
CA GLU A 301 -22.76 -15.37 -10.23
C GLU A 301 -21.60 -14.58 -10.84
N VAL A 302 -21.40 -13.36 -10.36
CA VAL A 302 -20.39 -12.42 -10.89
C VAL A 302 -19.46 -11.90 -9.80
N ASP A 303 -18.21 -11.68 -10.18
CA ASP A 303 -17.21 -11.01 -9.36
C ASP A 303 -17.22 -9.50 -9.63
N PHE A 304 -16.94 -8.72 -8.60
CA PHE A 304 -16.82 -7.26 -8.65
C PHE A 304 -15.39 -6.90 -8.24
N GLU A 305 -14.53 -6.76 -9.23
CA GLU A 305 -13.09 -6.58 -9.02
C GLU A 305 -12.72 -5.09 -9.13
N PRO A 306 -12.25 -4.46 -8.05
CA PRO A 306 -11.74 -3.10 -8.11
C PRO A 306 -10.51 -3.01 -9.03
N LEU A 307 -10.47 -1.98 -9.89
CA LEU A 307 -9.34 -1.75 -10.78
C LEU A 307 -8.48 -0.57 -10.32
N PHE A 308 -7.19 -0.68 -10.57
CA PHE A 308 -6.24 0.42 -10.43
C PHE A 308 -5.99 1.09 -11.80
N PRO A 309 -5.84 2.43 -11.88
CA PRO A 309 -5.93 3.41 -10.78
C PRO A 309 -7.37 3.76 -10.36
N CYS A 310 -8.36 3.43 -11.20
CA CYS A 310 -9.77 3.61 -10.89
C CYS A 310 -10.61 2.63 -11.70
N GLY A 311 -11.86 2.49 -11.27
CA GLY A 311 -12.84 1.69 -11.96
C GLY A 311 -13.13 0.36 -11.28
N MET A 312 -13.95 -0.44 -11.94
CA MET A 312 -14.32 -1.77 -11.48
C MET A 312 -14.59 -2.66 -12.68
N GLN A 313 -14.16 -3.91 -12.61
CA GLN A 313 -14.54 -4.95 -13.54
C GLN A 313 -15.66 -5.79 -12.92
N VAL A 314 -16.70 -6.06 -13.70
CA VAL A 314 -17.70 -7.07 -13.38
C VAL A 314 -17.56 -8.18 -14.40
N CYS A 315 -17.40 -9.42 -13.94
CA CYS A 315 -17.29 -10.58 -14.81
C CYS A 315 -17.95 -11.82 -14.19
N PRO A 316 -18.42 -12.79 -14.99
CA PRO A 316 -18.84 -14.08 -14.47
C PRO A 316 -17.74 -14.70 -13.62
N LYS A 317 -18.13 -15.27 -12.49
CA LYS A 317 -17.23 -16.02 -11.62
C LYS A 317 -16.70 -17.26 -12.35
N GLU A 318 -15.50 -17.71 -12.01
CA GLU A 318 -14.91 -18.91 -12.60
C GLU A 318 -15.86 -20.12 -12.49
N GLY A 319 -16.10 -20.81 -13.61
CA GLY A 319 -17.04 -21.93 -13.69
C GLY A 319 -18.51 -21.54 -13.83
N HIS A 320 -18.84 -20.24 -13.86
CA HIS A 320 -20.20 -19.73 -14.06
C HIS A 320 -20.36 -19.03 -15.42
N GLY A 321 -21.61 -18.97 -15.92
CA GLY A 321 -21.94 -18.40 -17.23
C GLY A 321 -21.82 -19.41 -18.38
N PRO A 322 -21.71 -18.93 -19.64
CA PRO A 322 -21.71 -17.52 -20.04
C PRO A 322 -23.05 -16.85 -19.74
N PHE A 323 -23.01 -15.62 -19.24
CA PHE A 323 -24.20 -14.79 -19.08
C PHE A 323 -24.35 -13.85 -20.27
N LYS A 324 -25.59 -13.62 -20.69
CA LYS A 324 -25.93 -12.68 -21.76
C LYS A 324 -25.91 -11.24 -21.23
N PHE A 325 -25.32 -10.33 -21.99
CA PHE A 325 -25.34 -8.90 -21.69
C PHE A 325 -26.78 -8.35 -21.69
N GLU A 326 -27.65 -8.94 -22.52
CA GLU A 326 -29.09 -8.67 -22.61
C GLU A 326 -29.82 -8.89 -21.29
N ASP A 327 -29.29 -9.75 -20.41
CA ASP A 327 -29.89 -10.04 -19.10
C ASP A 327 -29.34 -9.14 -17.97
N VAL A 328 -28.30 -8.33 -18.26
CA VAL A 328 -27.66 -7.45 -17.26
C VAL A 328 -28.59 -6.30 -16.86
N ASP A 329 -28.77 -6.10 -15.55
CA ASP A 329 -29.57 -4.98 -15.02
C ASP A 329 -28.79 -3.66 -15.14
N MET A 330 -29.17 -2.85 -16.13
CA MET A 330 -28.52 -1.57 -16.39
C MET A 330 -28.78 -0.51 -15.32
N LYS A 331 -29.82 -0.65 -14.49
CA LYS A 331 -30.02 0.26 -13.35
C LYS A 331 -28.93 0.04 -12.29
N ARG A 332 -28.57 -1.22 -12.02
CA ARG A 332 -27.45 -1.55 -11.13
C ARG A 332 -26.12 -1.11 -11.73
N VAL A 333 -25.89 -1.37 -13.02
CA VAL A 333 -24.70 -0.91 -13.74
C VAL A 333 -24.53 0.62 -13.65
N ARG A 334 -25.61 1.39 -13.88
CA ARG A 334 -25.56 2.86 -13.74
C ARG A 334 -25.24 3.29 -12.31
N ARG A 335 -25.84 2.65 -11.31
CA ARG A 335 -25.54 2.93 -9.89
C ARG A 335 -24.08 2.63 -9.55
N LEU A 336 -23.51 1.53 -10.03
CA LEU A 336 -22.09 1.20 -9.87
C LEU A 336 -21.20 2.26 -10.53
N ALA A 337 -21.54 2.67 -11.75
CA ALA A 337 -20.76 3.64 -12.52
C ALA A 337 -20.69 5.03 -11.86
N LEU A 338 -21.63 5.39 -10.96
CA LEU A 338 -21.57 6.67 -10.23
C LEU A 338 -20.34 6.80 -9.31
N SER A 339 -19.87 5.68 -8.75
CA SER A 339 -18.75 5.66 -7.79
C SER A 339 -17.51 4.93 -8.31
N SER A 340 -17.65 4.13 -9.38
CA SER A 340 -16.63 3.18 -9.82
C SER A 340 -16.38 3.26 -11.32
N ALA A 341 -16.51 4.45 -11.92
CA ALA A 341 -16.13 4.67 -13.31
C ALA A 341 -14.60 4.66 -13.49
N PRO A 342 -14.07 4.03 -14.56
CA PRO A 342 -14.82 3.28 -15.59
C PRO A 342 -15.29 1.91 -15.09
N LEU A 343 -16.50 1.50 -15.49
CA LEU A 343 -17.01 0.15 -15.24
C LEU A 343 -16.79 -0.73 -16.48
N LEU A 344 -16.09 -1.85 -16.31
CA LEU A 344 -15.82 -2.82 -17.37
C LEU A 344 -16.67 -4.07 -17.17
N LEU A 345 -17.58 -4.35 -18.09
CA LEU A 345 -18.33 -5.62 -18.12
C LEU A 345 -17.57 -6.59 -19.04
N ARG A 346 -16.98 -7.64 -18.48
CA ARG A 346 -16.14 -8.60 -19.21
C ARG A 346 -16.69 -10.01 -19.08
N GLY A 347 -16.49 -10.84 -20.11
CA GLY A 347 -16.91 -12.25 -20.09
C GLY A 347 -18.41 -12.49 -20.35
N PHE A 348 -19.18 -11.47 -20.70
CA PHE A 348 -20.57 -11.61 -21.13
C PHE A 348 -20.66 -11.92 -22.62
N THR A 349 -21.59 -12.80 -23.01
CA THR A 349 -21.98 -12.99 -24.40
C THR A 349 -22.97 -11.90 -24.80
N MET A 350 -23.01 -11.58 -26.09
CA MET A 350 -23.88 -10.52 -26.60
C MET A 350 -24.18 -10.81 -28.08
N GLU A 351 -25.42 -10.61 -28.48
CA GLU A 351 -25.75 -10.51 -29.90
C GLU A 351 -25.33 -9.11 -30.38
N ILE A 352 -24.46 -9.03 -31.40
CA ILE A 352 -23.90 -7.77 -31.88
C ILE A 352 -24.97 -7.02 -32.69
N GLU A 353 -25.98 -6.51 -32.01
CA GLU A 353 -27.01 -5.67 -32.56
C GLU A 353 -26.97 -4.30 -31.90
N LYS A 354 -26.85 -3.25 -32.74
CA LYS A 354 -26.84 -1.86 -32.32
C LYS A 354 -28.03 -1.51 -31.42
N GLU A 355 -29.16 -2.18 -31.62
CA GLU A 355 -30.39 -1.88 -30.92
C GLU A 355 -30.43 -2.43 -29.50
N VAL A 356 -29.73 -3.54 -29.21
CA VAL A 356 -29.52 -4.02 -27.83
C VAL A 356 -28.80 -2.94 -27.00
N PHE A 357 -27.76 -2.31 -27.55
CA PHE A 357 -27.08 -1.19 -26.88
C PHE A 357 -28.00 0.01 -26.67
N ARG A 358 -28.81 0.38 -27.66
CA ARG A 358 -29.73 1.52 -27.53
C ARG A 358 -30.82 1.28 -26.50
N GLU A 359 -31.35 0.06 -26.41
CA GLU A 359 -32.34 -0.31 -25.40
C GLU A 359 -31.73 -0.30 -23.99
N LYS A 360 -30.53 -0.86 -23.84
CA LYS A 360 -29.79 -0.87 -22.55
C LYS A 360 -29.30 0.51 -22.12
N ALA A 361 -29.12 1.46 -23.04
CA ALA A 361 -28.70 2.83 -22.74
C ALA A 361 -29.84 3.74 -22.21
N ARG A 362 -31.12 3.38 -22.45
CA ARG A 362 -32.29 4.09 -21.91
C ARG A 362 -32.54 3.72 -20.46
#